data_AF-W9YE63-F1
#
_entry.id   AF-W9YE63-F1
#
_cell.length_a   1.000
_cell.length_b   1.000
_cell.length_c   1.000
_cell.angle_alpha   90.00
_cell.angle_beta   90.00
_cell.angle_gamma   90.00
#
_symmetry.space_group_name_H-M   'P 1'
#
loop_
_entity.id
_entity.type
_entity.pdbx_description
1 polymer ?
#
loop_
_entity_poly.entity_id
_entity_poly.type
_entity_poly.pdbx_seq_one_letter_code
_entity_poly.pdbx_strand_id
1 'polypeptide(L)'
;MIDPFPPPPPWLVELIKPYCDALYLPTLPYHIHEVLFGFLVYQTTQSLISPVCSTFLFPNIYPKLTRRTRINWDVHVVSLVQACLINTLALWVMFTDKERYDMKNSAVERIYGYTGASGLIQGFATGYFVWDLVVSTRYLKIFGPGIWAHAVTALSVFSLGFRPFCNYYGPVFILYELSSPFLNIHWFCDKLNMTGSKLQWYNGIILLTVFFCCRLLWGTYQSLRVYQDVWHTMHLNSTGPLLREIRTSPHSAIFVPRDGQLCLGENSCLVAQSEVMKFTGSHTEPIPFWLAGVYLACNLVLNSLNFYWFAKMIETVRKRFQGKPHDEFPREKDHRRTSMIEEMATELDYETLSGPKTPPGEENVDATASSTAVPDGSDGLKRR
;
A
#
# COMPACT_ATOMS: atom_id res chain seq x y z
N MET A 1 -12.75 -12.22 -13.80
CA MET A 1 -13.99 -11.58 -13.30
C MET A 1 -14.10 -10.19 -13.90
N ILE A 2 -15.30 -9.77 -14.28
CA ILE A 2 -15.55 -8.40 -14.76
C ILE A 2 -15.38 -7.43 -13.58
N ASP A 3 -15.11 -6.16 -13.85
CA ASP A 3 -15.11 -5.14 -12.81
C ASP A 3 -16.47 -5.08 -12.07
N PRO A 4 -16.50 -5.26 -10.74
CA PRO A 4 -17.72 -5.13 -9.96
C PRO A 4 -18.12 -3.67 -9.71
N PHE A 5 -17.23 -2.70 -9.97
CA PHE A 5 -17.51 -1.28 -9.81
C PHE A 5 -18.23 -0.72 -11.07
N PRO A 6 -19.16 0.24 -10.92
CA PRO A 6 -19.88 0.79 -12.06
C PRO A 6 -18.94 1.41 -13.10
N PRO A 7 -19.20 1.28 -14.41
CA PRO A 7 -18.30 1.79 -15.44
C PRO A 7 -18.14 3.33 -15.37
N PRO A 8 -17.02 3.86 -15.89
CA PRO A 8 -16.77 5.30 -15.86
C PRO A 8 -17.80 6.06 -16.70
N PRO A 9 -18.17 7.29 -16.29
CA PRO A 9 -18.99 8.17 -17.11
C PRO A 9 -18.33 8.42 -18.49
N PRO A 10 -19.08 8.36 -19.61
CA PRO A 10 -18.50 8.49 -20.95
C PRO A 10 -17.70 9.79 -21.17
N TRP A 11 -18.19 10.91 -20.64
CA TRP A 11 -17.51 12.21 -20.74
C TRP A 11 -16.12 12.21 -20.08
N LEU A 12 -15.94 11.45 -19.00
CA LEU A 12 -14.67 11.38 -18.29
C LEU A 12 -13.65 10.55 -19.07
N VAL A 13 -14.13 9.46 -19.69
CA VAL A 13 -13.32 8.64 -20.60
C VAL A 13 -12.86 9.49 -21.79
N GLU A 14 -13.77 10.19 -22.45
CA GLU A 14 -13.46 11.07 -23.58
C GLU A 14 -12.46 12.16 -23.23
N LEU A 15 -12.59 12.75 -22.03
CA LEU A 15 -11.68 13.78 -21.55
C LEU A 15 -10.25 13.26 -21.34
N ILE A 16 -10.09 12.07 -20.75
CA ILE A 16 -8.77 11.57 -20.37
C ILE A 16 -8.09 10.74 -21.47
N LYS A 17 -8.86 10.12 -22.36
CA LYS A 17 -8.37 9.29 -23.46
C LYS A 17 -7.21 9.89 -24.26
N PRO A 18 -7.21 11.17 -24.70
CA PRO A 18 -6.06 11.72 -25.44
C PRO A 18 -4.76 11.72 -24.63
N TYR A 19 -4.83 11.95 -23.31
CA TYR A 19 -3.66 11.90 -22.42
C TYR A 19 -3.21 10.47 -22.17
N CYS A 20 -4.16 9.55 -21.99
CA CYS A 20 -3.87 8.12 -21.84
C CYS A 20 -3.23 7.54 -23.09
N ASP A 21 -3.70 7.92 -24.29
CA ASP A 21 -3.14 7.48 -25.55
C ASP A 21 -1.72 8.04 -25.75
N ALA A 22 -1.49 9.31 -25.40
CA ALA A 22 -0.17 9.93 -25.45
C ALA A 22 0.84 9.28 -24.48
N LEU A 23 0.37 8.86 -23.30
CA LEU A 23 1.19 8.17 -22.29
C LEU A 23 1.15 6.63 -22.43
N TYR A 24 0.46 6.10 -23.43
CA TYR A 24 0.25 4.68 -23.70
C TYR A 24 -0.30 3.89 -22.49
N LEU A 25 -1.33 4.43 -21.82
CA LEU A 25 -2.02 3.86 -20.66
C LEU A 25 -3.45 3.40 -21.04
N PRO A 26 -3.63 2.38 -21.89
CA PRO A 26 -4.93 2.07 -22.49
C PRO A 26 -5.98 1.53 -21.51
N THR A 27 -5.59 1.02 -20.33
CA THR A 27 -6.56 0.55 -19.32
C THR A 27 -6.97 1.65 -18.34
N LEU A 28 -6.20 2.74 -18.22
CA LEU A 28 -6.51 3.83 -17.28
C LEU A 28 -7.88 4.50 -17.55
N PRO A 29 -8.32 4.75 -18.80
CA PRO A 29 -9.64 5.34 -19.03
C PRO A 29 -10.79 4.51 -18.44
N TYR A 30 -10.64 3.18 -18.34
CA TYR A 30 -11.66 2.31 -17.76
C TYR A 30 -11.73 2.44 -16.24
N HIS A 31 -10.62 2.75 -15.58
CA HIS A 31 -10.49 2.77 -14.11
C HIS A 31 -10.26 4.17 -13.52
N ILE A 32 -10.24 5.23 -14.35
CA ILE A 32 -9.94 6.59 -13.90
C ILE A 32 -10.89 7.08 -12.79
N HIS A 33 -12.16 6.73 -12.92
CA HIS A 33 -13.18 7.07 -11.94
C HIS A 33 -12.91 6.41 -10.58
N GLU A 34 -12.37 5.19 -10.54
CA GLU A 34 -11.93 4.53 -9.30
C GLU A 34 -10.69 5.19 -8.70
N VAL A 35 -9.73 5.60 -9.53
CA VAL A 35 -8.53 6.34 -9.06
C VAL A 35 -8.95 7.65 -8.39
N LEU A 36 -9.83 8.41 -9.05
CA LEU A 36 -10.37 9.67 -8.52
C LEU A 36 -11.21 9.43 -7.27
N PHE A 37 -12.06 8.41 -7.28
CA PHE A 37 -12.88 8.05 -6.13
C PHE A 37 -12.01 7.65 -4.93
N GLY A 38 -11.01 6.79 -5.13
CA GLY A 38 -10.04 6.40 -4.11
C GLY A 38 -9.34 7.63 -3.52
N PHE A 39 -8.77 8.49 -4.36
CA PHE A 39 -8.13 9.73 -3.92
C PHE A 39 -9.06 10.61 -3.08
N LEU A 40 -10.30 10.83 -3.55
CA LEU A 40 -11.29 11.62 -2.83
C LEU A 40 -11.67 11.00 -1.48
N VAL A 41 -11.82 9.68 -1.41
CA VAL A 41 -12.11 8.96 -0.17
C VAL A 41 -10.98 9.17 0.83
N TYR A 42 -9.71 8.98 0.44
CA TYR A 42 -8.57 9.15 1.35
C TYR A 42 -8.35 10.61 1.75
N GLN A 43 -8.51 11.56 0.83
CA GLN A 43 -8.42 12.99 1.13
C GLN A 43 -9.54 13.44 2.09
N THR A 44 -10.77 12.97 1.88
CA THR A 44 -11.91 13.24 2.77
C THR A 44 -11.71 12.59 4.12
N THR A 45 -11.15 11.37 4.14
CA THR A 45 -10.81 10.66 5.38
C THR A 45 -9.81 11.44 6.20
N GLN A 46 -8.74 11.94 5.58
CA GLN A 46 -7.73 12.76 6.25
C GLN A 46 -8.28 14.09 6.76
N SER A 47 -9.06 14.79 5.93
CA SER A 47 -9.39 16.19 6.17
C SER A 47 -10.64 16.40 7.02
N LEU A 48 -11.59 15.46 6.96
CA LEU A 48 -12.90 15.58 7.61
C LEU A 48 -13.16 14.42 8.57
N ILE A 49 -13.09 13.18 8.09
CA ILE A 49 -13.51 12.02 8.89
C ILE A 49 -12.59 11.82 10.09
N SER A 50 -11.27 11.80 9.87
CA SER A 50 -10.31 11.59 10.95
C SER A 50 -10.40 12.66 12.04
N PRO A 51 -10.37 13.98 11.74
CA PRO A 51 -10.47 15.00 12.78
C PRO A 51 -11.81 14.97 13.53
N VAL A 52 -12.94 14.78 12.82
CA VAL A 52 -14.27 14.75 13.44
C VAL A 52 -14.44 13.51 14.32
N CYS A 53 -14.17 12.32 13.77
CA CYS A 53 -14.30 11.07 14.51
C CYS A 53 -13.30 11.00 15.67
N SER A 54 -12.05 11.44 15.49
CA SER A 54 -11.03 11.38 16.54
C SER A 54 -11.31 12.37 17.68
N THR A 55 -11.85 13.55 17.36
CA THR A 55 -12.31 14.50 18.39
C THR A 55 -13.51 13.94 19.16
N PHE A 56 -14.42 13.24 18.48
CA PHE A 56 -15.58 12.61 19.12
C PHE A 56 -15.20 11.41 20.00
N LEU A 57 -14.36 10.51 19.49
CA LEU A 57 -13.95 9.28 20.19
C LEU A 57 -12.93 9.54 21.30
N PHE A 58 -12.01 10.49 21.09
CA PHE A 58 -10.91 10.80 22.01
C PHE A 58 -10.81 12.31 22.31
N PRO A 59 -11.86 12.92 22.87
CA PRO A 59 -11.95 14.37 23.06
C PRO A 59 -10.86 14.92 24.00
N ASN A 60 -10.38 14.09 24.92
CA ASN A 60 -9.36 14.48 25.89
C ASN A 60 -7.93 14.31 25.39
N ILE A 61 -7.72 13.63 24.25
CA ILE A 61 -6.40 13.26 23.73
C ILE A 61 -6.14 13.99 22.40
N TYR A 62 -6.96 13.73 21.37
CA TYR A 62 -6.70 14.20 20.01
C TYR A 62 -6.53 15.73 19.88
N PRO A 63 -7.41 16.57 20.47
CA PRO A 63 -7.26 18.03 20.40
C PRO A 63 -5.99 18.56 21.07
N LYS A 64 -5.45 17.83 22.05
CA LYS A 64 -4.24 18.21 22.81
C LYS A 64 -2.95 17.76 22.13
N LEU A 65 -3.02 16.96 21.06
CA LEU A 65 -1.84 16.51 20.32
C LEU A 65 -1.16 17.69 19.62
N THR A 66 0.17 17.65 19.55
CA THR A 66 0.98 18.57 18.75
C THR A 66 0.63 18.48 17.28
N ARG A 67 0.92 19.53 16.50
CA ARG A 67 0.57 19.58 15.07
C ARG A 67 1.15 18.38 14.31
N ARG A 68 2.42 18.03 14.57
CA ARG A 68 3.07 16.87 13.96
C ARG A 68 2.34 15.57 14.30
N THR A 69 2.09 15.33 15.58
CA THR A 69 1.45 14.09 16.04
C THR A 69 0.01 13.98 15.54
N ARG A 70 -0.70 15.10 15.41
CA ARG A 70 -2.05 15.15 14.83
C ARG A 70 -2.04 14.80 13.34
N ILE A 71 -1.09 15.33 12.57
CA ILE A 71 -0.92 14.95 11.16
C ILE A 71 -0.61 13.45 11.04
N ASN A 72 0.30 12.93 11.87
CA ASN A 72 0.58 11.49 11.91
C ASN A 72 -0.68 10.71 12.28
N TRP A 73 -1.45 11.15 13.28
CA TRP A 73 -2.71 10.53 13.66
C TRP A 73 -3.67 10.40 12.47
N ASP A 74 -3.89 11.50 11.74
CA ASP A 74 -4.79 11.50 10.60
C ASP A 74 -4.29 10.59 9.46
N VAL A 75 -2.97 10.53 9.25
CA VAL A 75 -2.37 9.59 8.29
C VAL A 75 -2.52 8.13 8.74
N HIS A 76 -2.43 7.83 10.03
CA HIS A 76 -2.66 6.48 10.54
C HIS A 76 -4.13 6.05 10.38
N VAL A 77 -5.07 6.97 10.55
CA VAL A 77 -6.49 6.69 10.27
C VAL A 77 -6.69 6.35 8.79
N VAL A 78 -6.10 7.14 7.88
CA VAL A 78 -6.18 6.88 6.43
C VAL A 78 -5.52 5.55 6.07
N SER A 79 -4.32 5.29 6.59
CA SER A 79 -3.58 4.04 6.37
C SER A 79 -4.36 2.83 6.87
N LEU A 80 -5.01 2.93 8.03
CA LEU A 80 -5.86 1.86 8.58
C LEU A 80 -7.07 1.59 7.67
N VAL A 81 -7.79 2.65 7.28
CA VAL A 81 -8.95 2.53 6.37
C VAL A 81 -8.52 1.90 5.05
N GLN A 82 -7.40 2.38 4.48
CA GLN A 82 -6.86 1.83 3.26
C GLN A 82 -6.50 0.35 3.41
N ALA A 83 -5.62 0.03 4.35
CA ALA A 83 -5.12 -1.32 4.49
C ALA A 83 -6.26 -2.32 4.76
N CYS A 84 -7.28 -1.96 5.53
CA CYS A 84 -8.46 -2.81 5.66
C CYS A 84 -9.22 -2.97 4.32
N LEU A 85 -9.52 -1.86 3.63
CA LEU A 85 -10.30 -1.89 2.38
C LEU A 85 -9.58 -2.68 1.28
N ILE A 86 -8.33 -2.35 0.97
CA ILE A 86 -7.64 -2.92 -0.19
C ILE A 86 -7.24 -4.37 0.04
N ASN A 87 -6.87 -4.77 1.26
CA ASN A 87 -6.56 -6.18 1.54
C ASN A 87 -7.83 -7.03 1.49
N THR A 88 -8.97 -6.55 2.00
CA THR A 88 -10.24 -7.27 1.87
C THR A 88 -10.63 -7.43 0.41
N LEU A 89 -10.56 -6.37 -0.39
CA LEU A 89 -10.87 -6.43 -1.82
C LEU A 89 -9.88 -7.35 -2.57
N ALA A 90 -8.58 -7.25 -2.30
CA ALA A 90 -7.56 -8.06 -2.96
C ALA A 90 -7.73 -9.55 -2.63
N LEU A 91 -7.96 -9.91 -1.36
CA LEU A 91 -8.24 -11.28 -0.97
C LEU A 91 -9.53 -11.79 -1.62
N TRP A 92 -10.59 -10.98 -1.62
CA TRP A 92 -11.84 -11.33 -2.29
C TRP A 92 -11.60 -11.63 -3.77
N VAL A 93 -10.98 -10.71 -4.53
CA VAL A 93 -10.62 -10.93 -5.95
C VAL A 93 -9.76 -12.18 -6.13
N MET A 94 -8.77 -12.41 -5.27
CA MET A 94 -7.90 -13.59 -5.38
C MET A 94 -8.66 -14.91 -5.17
N PHE A 95 -9.73 -14.93 -4.38
CA PHE A 95 -10.54 -16.13 -4.14
C PHE A 95 -11.73 -16.28 -5.10
N THR A 96 -12.28 -15.19 -5.64
CA THR A 96 -13.47 -15.22 -6.51
C THR A 96 -13.16 -15.13 -8.00
N ASP A 97 -12.07 -14.48 -8.41
CA ASP A 97 -11.72 -14.31 -9.81
C ASP A 97 -11.10 -15.60 -10.39
N LYS A 98 -11.97 -16.43 -10.99
CA LYS A 98 -11.60 -17.69 -11.65
C LYS A 98 -10.66 -17.44 -12.82
N GLU A 99 -10.92 -16.41 -13.62
CA GLU A 99 -10.11 -16.08 -14.79
C GLU A 99 -8.68 -15.76 -14.38
N ARG A 100 -8.51 -14.95 -13.34
CA ARG A 100 -7.21 -14.64 -12.73
C ARG A 100 -6.58 -15.89 -12.11
N TYR A 101 -7.35 -16.74 -11.44
CA TYR A 101 -6.83 -18.01 -10.90
C TYR A 101 -6.27 -18.90 -12.02
N ASP A 102 -6.94 -18.98 -13.18
CA ASP A 102 -6.51 -19.79 -14.31
C ASP A 102 -5.20 -19.29 -14.94
N MET A 103 -4.93 -17.97 -14.88
CA MET A 103 -3.66 -17.38 -15.37
C MET A 103 -2.43 -17.93 -14.64
N LYS A 104 -2.59 -18.54 -13.45
CA LYS A 104 -1.48 -19.08 -12.64
C LYS A 104 -0.61 -20.09 -13.39
N ASN A 105 -1.10 -20.67 -14.50
CA ASN A 105 -0.39 -21.68 -15.27
C ASN A 105 0.41 -21.10 -16.45
N SER A 106 0.15 -19.85 -16.89
CA SER A 106 0.89 -19.19 -17.98
C SER A 106 1.73 -18.03 -17.49
N ALA A 107 3.03 -18.00 -17.83
CA ALA A 107 3.82 -16.78 -17.66
C ALA A 107 3.24 -15.63 -18.50
N VAL A 108 2.78 -15.93 -19.71
CA VAL A 108 2.26 -14.91 -20.64
C VAL A 108 0.94 -14.33 -20.15
N GLU A 109 0.00 -15.17 -19.68
CA GLU A 109 -1.25 -14.66 -19.11
C GLU A 109 -1.02 -13.89 -17.79
N ARG A 110 0.00 -14.22 -17.00
CA ARG A 110 0.32 -13.41 -15.79
C ARG A 110 0.88 -12.03 -16.13
N ILE A 111 1.60 -11.91 -17.23
CA ILE A 111 2.22 -10.64 -17.64
C ILE A 111 1.23 -9.75 -18.40
N TYR A 112 0.48 -10.31 -19.34
CA TYR A 112 -0.40 -9.54 -20.22
C TYR A 112 -1.89 -9.68 -19.89
N GLY A 113 -2.27 -10.68 -19.11
CA GLY A 113 -3.65 -10.94 -18.76
C GLY A 113 -4.22 -9.81 -17.91
N TYR A 114 -5.44 -9.42 -18.24
CA TYR A 114 -6.19 -8.36 -17.61
C TYR A 114 -7.51 -8.92 -17.05
N THR A 115 -7.88 -8.55 -15.83
CA THR A 115 -9.27 -8.71 -15.39
C THR A 115 -9.78 -7.39 -14.85
N GLY A 116 -11.05 -7.05 -15.12
CA GLY A 116 -11.63 -5.81 -14.61
C GLY A 116 -11.51 -5.71 -13.09
N ALA A 117 -11.70 -6.82 -12.39
CA ALA A 117 -11.51 -6.89 -10.94
C ALA A 117 -10.07 -6.64 -10.46
N SER A 118 -9.05 -7.10 -11.20
CA SER A 118 -7.65 -6.79 -10.87
C SER A 118 -7.32 -5.33 -11.23
N GLY A 119 -7.92 -4.81 -12.31
CA GLY A 119 -7.94 -3.39 -12.66
C GLY A 119 -8.51 -2.51 -11.55
N LEU A 120 -9.61 -2.93 -10.92
CA LEU A 120 -10.20 -2.27 -9.75
C LEU A 120 -9.23 -2.11 -8.60
N ILE A 121 -8.55 -3.20 -8.21
CA ILE A 121 -7.55 -3.17 -7.15
C ILE A 121 -6.43 -2.18 -7.50
N GLN A 122 -5.99 -2.19 -8.76
CA GLN A 122 -4.97 -1.28 -9.26
C GLN A 122 -5.45 0.18 -9.26
N GLY A 123 -6.70 0.45 -9.62
CA GLY A 123 -7.34 1.77 -9.60
C GLY A 123 -7.37 2.36 -8.19
N PHE A 124 -7.94 1.63 -7.23
CA PHE A 124 -7.97 2.04 -5.83
C PHE A 124 -6.58 2.21 -5.22
N ALA A 125 -5.65 1.28 -5.48
CA ALA A 125 -4.27 1.39 -5.03
C ALA A 125 -3.58 2.63 -5.61
N THR A 126 -3.76 2.91 -6.91
CA THR A 126 -3.22 4.12 -7.54
C THR A 126 -3.79 5.38 -6.89
N GLY A 127 -5.10 5.44 -6.65
CA GLY A 127 -5.74 6.58 -5.97
C GLY A 127 -5.16 6.83 -4.57
N TYR A 128 -4.87 5.76 -3.83
CA TYR A 128 -4.16 5.83 -2.55
C TYR A 128 -2.73 6.37 -2.71
N PHE A 129 -1.93 5.82 -3.61
CA PHE A 129 -0.54 6.25 -3.78
C PHE A 129 -0.41 7.66 -4.36
N VAL A 130 -1.40 8.14 -5.11
CA VAL A 130 -1.49 9.56 -5.49
C VAL A 130 -1.69 10.42 -4.23
N TRP A 131 -2.62 10.04 -3.35
CA TRP A 131 -2.82 10.73 -2.07
C TRP A 131 -1.57 10.68 -1.19
N ASP A 132 -0.94 9.51 -1.07
CA ASP A 132 0.26 9.29 -0.27
C ASP A 132 1.43 10.15 -0.78
N LEU A 133 1.63 10.23 -2.11
CA LEU A 133 2.64 11.11 -2.70
C LEU A 133 2.36 12.58 -2.40
N VAL A 134 1.10 13.03 -2.49
CA VAL A 134 0.71 14.42 -2.18
C VAL A 134 0.99 14.75 -0.71
N VAL A 135 0.58 13.89 0.21
CA VAL A 135 0.76 14.08 1.65
C VAL A 135 2.23 14.01 2.05
N SER A 136 2.95 12.99 1.56
CA SER A 136 4.39 12.82 1.79
C SER A 136 5.21 13.98 1.21
N THR A 137 4.82 14.54 0.07
CA THR A 137 5.47 15.74 -0.50
C THR A 137 5.18 16.98 0.33
N ARG A 138 3.91 17.19 0.74
CA ARG A 138 3.50 18.35 1.55
C ARG A 138 4.18 18.37 2.93
N TYR A 139 4.36 17.19 3.52
CA TYR A 139 4.91 17.02 4.85
C TYR A 139 6.26 16.29 4.83
N LEU A 140 7.09 16.55 3.81
CA LEU A 140 8.39 15.91 3.64
C LEU A 140 9.33 16.10 4.85
N LYS A 141 9.24 17.26 5.52
CA LYS A 141 10.01 17.52 6.77
C LYS A 141 9.54 16.66 7.94
N ILE A 142 8.31 16.16 7.90
CA ILE A 142 7.75 15.30 8.94
C ILE A 142 8.11 13.84 8.65
N PHE A 143 7.72 13.34 7.48
CA PHE A 143 7.86 11.93 7.11
C PHE A 143 9.28 11.55 6.66
N GLY A 144 10.04 12.50 6.12
CA GLY A 144 11.38 12.27 5.62
C GLY A 144 11.42 11.72 4.18
N PRO A 145 12.62 11.66 3.58
CA PRO A 145 12.80 11.28 2.19
C PRO A 145 12.54 9.79 1.91
N GLY A 146 12.66 8.91 2.91
CA GLY A 146 12.45 7.47 2.76
C GLY A 146 11.00 7.11 2.41
N ILE A 147 10.06 7.62 3.22
CA ILE A 147 8.61 7.43 2.99
C ILE A 147 8.19 8.08 1.67
N TRP A 148 8.75 9.25 1.34
CA TRP A 148 8.49 9.89 0.05
C TRP A 148 8.98 9.06 -1.15
N ALA A 149 10.18 8.47 -1.07
CA ALA A 149 10.70 7.58 -2.10
C ALA A 149 9.85 6.30 -2.24
N HIS A 150 9.33 5.77 -1.12
CA HIS A 150 8.35 4.69 -1.13
C HIS A 150 7.09 5.10 -1.89
N ALA A 151 6.49 6.26 -1.60
CA ALA A 151 5.29 6.75 -2.30
C ALA A 151 5.51 6.90 -3.82
N VAL A 152 6.67 7.43 -4.24
CA VAL A 152 7.03 7.57 -5.67
C VAL A 152 7.16 6.21 -6.36
N THR A 153 7.86 5.26 -5.73
CA THR A 153 8.10 3.94 -6.32
C THR A 153 6.83 3.10 -6.37
N ALA A 154 6.00 3.14 -5.32
CA ALA A 154 4.69 2.49 -5.29
C ALA A 154 3.76 3.07 -6.36
N LEU A 155 3.63 4.41 -6.45
CA LEU A 155 2.82 5.06 -7.49
C LEU A 155 3.30 4.67 -8.89
N SER A 156 4.61 4.60 -9.12
CA SER A 156 5.18 4.21 -10.41
C SER A 156 4.76 2.79 -10.80
N VAL A 157 4.88 1.82 -9.90
CA VAL A 157 4.51 0.41 -10.18
C VAL A 157 3.03 0.27 -10.52
N PHE A 158 2.15 0.89 -9.72
CA PHE A 158 0.70 0.80 -9.94
C PHE A 158 0.24 1.60 -11.18
N SER A 159 0.88 2.74 -11.47
CA SER A 159 0.59 3.52 -12.69
C SER A 159 1.05 2.80 -13.96
N LEU A 160 2.23 2.16 -13.93
CA LEU A 160 2.72 1.37 -15.07
C LEU A 160 1.86 0.14 -15.35
N GLY A 161 1.15 -0.38 -14.35
CA GLY A 161 0.17 -1.44 -14.55
C GLY A 161 -0.94 -1.07 -15.54
N PHE A 162 -1.21 0.22 -15.77
CA PHE A 162 -2.20 0.64 -16.78
C PHE A 162 -1.71 0.49 -18.23
N ARG A 163 -0.43 0.13 -18.40
CA ARG A 163 0.19 -0.30 -19.66
C ARG A 163 0.07 -1.83 -19.80
N PRO A 164 -1.16 -2.36 -19.92
CA PRO A 164 -1.59 -3.74 -19.59
C PRO A 164 -0.45 -4.71 -19.25
N PHE A 165 0.17 -4.48 -18.09
CA PHE A 165 1.40 -5.17 -17.70
C PHE A 165 1.33 -5.55 -16.23
N CYS A 166 1.55 -6.83 -15.94
CA CYS A 166 1.54 -7.41 -14.61
C CYS A 166 0.23 -7.18 -13.82
N ASN A 167 -0.92 -7.05 -14.48
CA ASN A 167 -2.19 -6.81 -13.80
C ASN A 167 -2.59 -7.97 -12.86
N TYR A 168 -2.27 -9.22 -13.23
CA TYR A 168 -2.34 -10.39 -12.34
C TYR A 168 -1.66 -10.15 -10.98
N TYR A 169 -0.53 -9.45 -10.97
CA TYR A 169 0.26 -9.20 -9.78
C TYR A 169 -0.24 -8.05 -8.91
N GLY A 170 -1.18 -7.22 -9.39
CA GLY A 170 -1.76 -6.11 -8.62
C GLY A 170 -2.29 -6.56 -7.25
N PRO A 171 -3.26 -7.50 -7.20
CA PRO A 171 -3.74 -8.08 -5.93
C PRO A 171 -2.66 -8.82 -5.13
N VAL A 172 -1.57 -9.28 -5.76
CA VAL A 172 -0.51 -10.05 -5.09
C VAL A 172 0.42 -9.13 -4.31
N PHE A 173 0.88 -8.05 -4.94
CA PHE A 173 1.83 -7.12 -4.31
C PHE A 173 1.15 -6.16 -3.35
N ILE A 174 -0.14 -5.84 -3.54
CA ILE A 174 -0.87 -5.00 -2.58
C ILE A 174 -1.06 -5.68 -1.22
N LEU A 175 -1.01 -7.03 -1.15
CA LEU A 175 -1.00 -7.78 0.12
C LEU A 175 0.22 -7.49 1.01
N TYR A 176 1.21 -6.74 0.53
CA TYR A 176 2.25 -6.20 1.40
C TYR A 176 1.64 -5.30 2.47
N GLU A 177 0.48 -4.69 2.23
CA GLU A 177 -0.23 -3.89 3.21
C GLU A 177 -0.95 -4.73 4.28
N LEU A 178 -0.93 -6.06 4.23
CA LEU A 178 -1.68 -6.91 5.17
C LEU A 178 -1.22 -6.74 6.62
N SER A 179 0.04 -6.35 6.86
CA SER A 179 0.54 -6.04 8.19
C SER A 179 0.18 -4.63 8.68
N SER A 180 -0.18 -3.71 7.78
CA SER A 180 -0.41 -2.29 8.09
C SER A 180 -1.58 -2.02 9.05
N PRO A 181 -2.70 -2.80 9.09
CA PRO A 181 -3.73 -2.62 10.11
C PRO A 181 -3.19 -2.82 11.52
N PHE A 182 -2.36 -3.86 11.73
CA PHE A 182 -1.74 -4.15 13.01
C PHE A 182 -0.70 -3.10 13.40
N LEU A 183 0.01 -2.53 12.43
CA LEU A 183 0.94 -1.42 12.65
C LEU A 183 0.19 -0.19 13.19
N ASN A 184 -0.90 0.20 12.52
CA ASN A 184 -1.71 1.34 12.94
C ASN A 184 -2.34 1.13 14.34
N ILE A 185 -2.87 -0.07 14.62
CA ILE A 185 -3.41 -0.40 15.95
C ILE A 185 -2.32 -0.32 17.02
N HIS A 186 -1.10 -0.78 16.71
CA HIS A 186 0.04 -0.69 17.63
C HIS A 186 0.37 0.77 17.97
N TRP A 187 0.43 1.63 16.95
CA TRP A 187 0.69 3.05 17.11
C TRP A 187 -0.41 3.77 17.89
N PHE A 188 -1.68 3.47 17.62
CA PHE A 188 -2.79 4.04 18.40
C PHE A 188 -2.71 3.63 19.86
N CYS A 189 -2.32 2.39 20.17
CA CYS A 189 -2.09 1.99 21.56
C CYS A 189 -1.03 2.87 22.25
N ASP A 190 0.05 3.22 21.53
CA ASP A 190 1.07 4.13 22.06
C ASP A 190 0.51 5.54 22.33
N LYS A 191 -0.26 6.11 21.40
CA LYS A 191 -0.80 7.47 21.55
C LYS A 191 -1.99 7.58 22.51
N LEU A 192 -2.67 6.47 22.79
CA LEU A 192 -3.79 6.40 23.74
C LEU A 192 -3.35 6.11 25.19
N ASN A 193 -2.05 6.18 25.48
CA ASN A 193 -1.47 5.81 26.79
C ASN A 193 -1.76 4.34 27.18
N MET A 194 -1.89 3.46 26.18
CA MET A 194 -2.07 2.01 26.37
C MET A 194 -0.75 1.25 26.13
N THR A 195 0.39 1.95 26.18
CA THR A 195 1.71 1.36 26.02
C THR A 195 1.97 0.28 27.08
N GLY A 196 2.40 -0.91 26.65
CA GLY A 196 2.64 -2.05 27.53
C GLY A 196 1.38 -2.81 27.93
N SER A 197 0.21 -2.51 27.34
CA SER A 197 -1.02 -3.27 27.57
C SER A 197 -0.96 -4.67 26.94
N LYS A 198 -1.76 -5.62 27.43
CA LYS A 198 -1.87 -6.96 26.81
C LYS A 198 -2.32 -6.87 25.35
N LEU A 199 -3.22 -5.92 25.04
CA LEU A 199 -3.72 -5.67 23.69
C LEU A 199 -2.56 -5.33 22.75
N GLN A 200 -1.74 -4.34 23.12
CA GLN A 200 -0.61 -3.91 22.31
C GLN A 200 0.40 -5.05 22.12
N TRP A 201 0.67 -5.83 23.17
CA TRP A 201 1.60 -6.94 23.09
C TRP A 201 1.14 -8.05 22.12
N TYR A 202 -0.11 -8.51 22.23
CA TYR A 202 -0.67 -9.50 21.31
C TYR A 202 -0.73 -8.96 19.87
N ASN A 203 -1.13 -7.69 19.71
CA ASN A 203 -1.15 -7.04 18.41
C ASN A 203 0.26 -6.96 17.80
N GLY A 204 1.28 -6.64 18.60
CA GLY A 204 2.67 -6.62 18.16
C GLY A 204 3.17 -7.99 17.67
N ILE A 205 2.77 -9.10 18.32
CA ILE A 205 3.10 -10.46 17.84
C ILE A 205 2.47 -10.72 16.48
N ILE A 206 1.19 -10.39 16.33
CA ILE A 206 0.47 -10.58 15.08
C ILE A 206 1.10 -9.71 13.98
N LEU A 207 1.40 -8.45 14.27
CA LEU A 207 2.10 -7.53 13.38
C LEU A 207 3.41 -8.13 12.85
N LEU A 208 4.30 -8.58 13.74
CA LEU A 208 5.60 -9.14 13.34
C LEU A 208 5.44 -10.43 12.54
N THR A 209 4.49 -11.29 12.92
CA THR A 209 4.21 -12.55 12.23
C THR A 209 3.67 -12.29 10.82
N VAL A 210 2.67 -11.42 10.70
CA VAL A 210 2.07 -11.07 9.40
C VAL A 210 3.10 -10.37 8.53
N PHE A 211 3.87 -9.41 9.07
CA PHE A 211 4.95 -8.72 8.35
C PHE A 211 5.95 -9.72 7.78
N PHE A 212 6.43 -10.67 8.59
CA PHE A 212 7.37 -11.69 8.14
C PHE A 212 6.79 -12.58 7.03
N CYS A 213 5.56 -13.07 7.22
CA CYS A 213 4.92 -13.97 6.27
C CYS A 213 4.55 -13.27 4.95
N CYS A 214 3.90 -12.11 4.99
CA CYS A 214 3.39 -11.45 3.78
C CYS A 214 4.48 -10.66 3.04
N ARG A 215 5.36 -9.94 3.74
CA ARG A 215 6.38 -9.09 3.11
C ARG A 215 7.66 -9.85 2.78
N LEU A 216 8.22 -10.64 3.72
CA LEU A 216 9.48 -11.34 3.47
C LEU A 216 9.30 -12.65 2.69
N LEU A 217 8.45 -13.56 3.16
CA LEU A 217 8.31 -14.88 2.52
C LEU A 217 7.51 -14.80 1.21
N TRP A 218 6.23 -14.42 1.32
CA TRP A 218 5.34 -14.35 0.17
C TRP A 218 5.80 -13.30 -0.83
N GLY A 219 6.18 -12.11 -0.35
CA GLY A 219 6.66 -11.04 -1.21
C GLY A 219 7.92 -11.37 -1.98
N THR A 220 8.93 -11.95 -1.36
CA THR A 220 10.14 -12.37 -2.08
C THR A 220 9.83 -13.46 -3.10
N TYR A 221 8.99 -14.44 -2.74
CA TYR A 221 8.58 -15.49 -3.67
C TYR A 221 7.89 -14.91 -4.92
N GLN A 222 6.94 -14.00 -4.75
CA GLN A 222 6.20 -13.38 -5.86
C GLN A 222 7.07 -12.41 -6.66
N SER A 223 8.00 -11.72 -6.00
CA SER A 223 9.01 -10.89 -6.66
C SER A 223 9.89 -11.76 -7.58
N LEU A 224 10.44 -12.87 -7.10
CA LEU A 224 11.21 -13.78 -7.96
C LEU A 224 10.38 -14.33 -9.12
N ARG A 225 9.11 -14.63 -8.88
CA ARG A 225 8.19 -15.12 -9.91
C ARG A 225 7.94 -14.09 -11.01
N VAL A 226 7.69 -12.83 -10.68
CA VAL A 226 7.48 -11.78 -11.71
C VAL A 226 8.76 -11.56 -12.52
N TYR A 227 9.94 -11.67 -11.91
CA TYR A 227 11.21 -11.59 -12.65
C TYR A 227 11.35 -12.73 -13.65
N GLN A 228 11.01 -13.96 -13.24
CA GLN A 228 11.02 -15.12 -14.13
C GLN A 228 10.02 -14.97 -15.29
N ASP A 229 8.82 -14.46 -15.02
CA ASP A 229 7.80 -14.30 -16.03
C ASP A 229 8.11 -13.17 -17.02
N VAL A 230 8.65 -12.05 -16.53
CA VAL A 230 9.15 -10.96 -17.39
C VAL A 230 10.32 -11.46 -18.23
N TRP A 231 11.28 -12.17 -17.63
CA TRP A 231 12.41 -12.75 -18.37
C TRP A 231 11.92 -13.71 -19.45
N HIS A 232 11.04 -14.64 -19.10
CA HIS A 232 10.48 -15.61 -20.03
C HIS A 232 9.77 -14.91 -21.19
N THR A 233 8.91 -13.92 -20.91
CA THR A 233 8.14 -13.20 -21.94
C THR A 233 9.02 -12.35 -22.85
N MET A 234 10.11 -11.78 -22.35
CA MET A 234 11.07 -11.01 -23.16
C MET A 234 11.92 -11.88 -24.09
N HIS A 235 12.08 -13.17 -23.79
CA HIS A 235 12.85 -14.14 -24.60
C HIS A 235 11.96 -15.00 -25.52
N LEU A 236 10.66 -14.73 -25.57
CA LEU A 236 9.79 -15.31 -26.60
C LEU A 236 10.18 -14.72 -27.96
N ASN A 237 10.33 -15.60 -28.95
CA ASN A 237 10.98 -15.30 -30.22
C ASN A 237 10.07 -14.46 -31.12
N SER A 238 9.96 -13.15 -30.86
CA SER A 238 8.93 -12.21 -31.34
C SER A 238 8.86 -11.93 -32.86
N THR A 239 9.25 -12.89 -33.71
CA THR A 239 9.15 -12.80 -35.17
C THR A 239 7.74 -13.08 -35.73
N GLY A 240 6.80 -13.50 -34.88
CA GLY A 240 5.39 -13.73 -35.24
C GLY A 240 4.42 -12.93 -34.36
N PRO A 241 3.12 -12.88 -34.73
CA PRO A 241 2.09 -12.28 -33.88
C PRO A 241 2.11 -12.95 -32.51
N LEU A 242 2.18 -12.17 -31.43
CA LEU A 242 2.30 -12.65 -30.04
C LEU A 242 1.22 -13.70 -29.71
N LEU A 243 0.00 -13.53 -30.23
CA LEU A 243 -1.10 -14.50 -30.14
C LEU A 243 -0.85 -15.84 -30.87
N ARG A 244 -0.08 -15.84 -31.96
CA ARG A 244 0.29 -17.05 -32.70
C ARG A 244 1.28 -17.88 -31.88
N GLU A 245 2.29 -17.26 -31.29
CA GLU A 245 3.24 -17.95 -30.40
C GLU A 245 2.60 -18.42 -29.10
N ILE A 246 1.67 -17.64 -28.53
CA ILE A 246 0.82 -18.07 -27.41
C ILE A 246 0.01 -19.32 -27.79
N ARG A 247 -0.44 -19.45 -29.05
CA ARG A 247 -1.21 -20.61 -29.51
C ARG A 247 -0.35 -21.81 -29.94
N THR A 248 0.92 -21.60 -30.30
CA THR A 248 1.80 -22.64 -30.85
C THR A 248 2.92 -23.12 -29.93
N SER A 249 3.10 -22.54 -28.75
CA SER A 249 4.07 -23.06 -27.77
C SER A 249 3.67 -24.50 -27.38
N PRO A 250 4.58 -25.49 -27.40
CA PRO A 250 4.28 -26.86 -26.98
C PRO A 250 3.81 -26.94 -25.52
N HIS A 251 4.19 -25.95 -24.71
CA HIS A 251 3.71 -25.79 -23.35
C HIS A 251 2.38 -25.05 -23.28
N SER A 252 1.93 -24.40 -24.36
CA SER A 252 0.63 -23.72 -24.46
C SER A 252 -0.57 -24.58 -24.88
N ALA A 253 -0.35 -25.86 -25.18
CA ALA A 253 -1.42 -26.81 -25.49
C ALA A 253 -2.05 -27.46 -24.24
N ILE A 254 -1.59 -27.12 -23.02
CA ILE A 254 -2.20 -27.57 -21.74
C ILE A 254 -3.04 -26.44 -21.11
N PHE A 255 -3.62 -25.57 -21.95
CA PHE A 255 -4.36 -24.38 -21.50
C PHE A 255 -5.88 -24.55 -21.62
N VAL A 256 -6.59 -23.98 -20.65
CA VAL A 256 -8.03 -23.73 -20.66
C VAL A 256 -8.36 -22.92 -21.92
N PRO A 257 -9.11 -23.46 -22.90
CA PRO A 257 -9.51 -22.68 -24.06
C PRO A 257 -10.32 -21.46 -23.61
N ARG A 258 -9.79 -20.25 -23.84
CA ARG A 258 -10.51 -18.97 -23.63
C ARG A 258 -11.52 -18.69 -24.75
N ASP A 259 -11.91 -19.72 -25.49
CA ASP A 259 -12.85 -19.70 -26.61
C ASP A 259 -14.32 -19.81 -26.12
N GLY A 260 -14.57 -19.67 -24.81
CA GLY A 260 -15.90 -19.76 -24.22
C GLY A 260 -16.51 -21.17 -24.16
N GLN A 261 -15.81 -22.17 -24.72
CA GLN A 261 -16.28 -23.57 -24.74
C GLN A 261 -16.52 -24.14 -23.34
N LEU A 262 -15.75 -23.69 -22.35
CA LEU A 262 -15.89 -24.08 -20.94
C LEU A 262 -16.96 -23.29 -20.18
N CYS A 263 -17.51 -22.23 -20.77
CA CYS A 263 -18.54 -21.41 -20.14
C CYS A 263 -19.95 -21.98 -20.28
N LEU A 264 -20.14 -23.09 -21.01
CA LEU A 264 -21.43 -23.78 -21.17
C LEU A 264 -22.61 -22.85 -21.55
N GLY A 265 -22.33 -21.75 -22.27
CA GLY A 265 -23.34 -20.75 -22.69
C GLY A 265 -23.66 -19.67 -21.65
N GLU A 266 -22.96 -19.60 -20.51
CA GLU A 266 -23.15 -18.55 -19.52
C GLU A 266 -22.53 -17.22 -19.99
N ASN A 267 -23.37 -16.21 -20.24
CA ASN A 267 -22.95 -14.91 -20.79
C ASN A 267 -21.91 -14.19 -19.92
N SER A 268 -22.01 -14.27 -18.59
CA SER A 268 -21.07 -13.64 -17.65
C SER A 268 -19.65 -14.21 -17.80
N CYS A 269 -19.54 -15.55 -17.89
CA CYS A 269 -18.29 -16.26 -18.11
C CYS A 269 -17.69 -15.96 -19.49
N LEU A 270 -18.53 -15.92 -20.53
CA LEU A 270 -18.08 -15.60 -21.89
C LEU A 270 -17.46 -14.20 -21.97
N VAL A 271 -18.14 -13.20 -21.39
CA VAL A 271 -17.63 -11.83 -21.34
C VAL A 271 -16.34 -11.78 -20.52
N ALA A 272 -16.31 -12.40 -19.34
CA ALA A 272 -15.12 -12.42 -18.49
C ALA A 272 -13.89 -13.06 -19.17
N GLN A 273 -14.07 -14.18 -19.89
CA GLN A 273 -12.99 -14.80 -20.65
C GLN A 273 -12.53 -13.93 -21.83
N SER A 274 -13.45 -13.24 -22.50
CA SER A 274 -13.11 -12.34 -23.61
C SER A 274 -12.30 -11.12 -23.17
N GLU A 275 -12.42 -10.69 -21.91
CA GLU A 275 -11.67 -9.54 -21.39
C GLU A 275 -10.22 -9.86 -21.04
N VAL A 276 -9.88 -11.14 -20.80
CA VAL A 276 -8.55 -11.57 -20.31
C VAL A 276 -7.41 -11.06 -21.18
N MET A 277 -7.59 -11.12 -22.50
CA MET A 277 -6.58 -10.70 -23.48
C MET A 277 -7.04 -9.48 -24.28
N LYS A 278 -8.01 -8.70 -23.75
CA LYS A 278 -8.64 -7.55 -24.43
C LYS A 278 -7.65 -6.51 -24.94
N PHE A 279 -6.57 -6.29 -24.19
CA PHE A 279 -5.54 -5.31 -24.51
C PHE A 279 -4.32 -5.91 -25.22
N THR A 280 -4.41 -7.18 -25.64
CA THR A 280 -3.40 -7.86 -26.44
C THR A 280 -3.99 -8.37 -27.76
N GLY A 281 -3.45 -7.89 -28.88
CA GLY A 281 -3.77 -8.34 -30.24
C GLY A 281 -2.55 -8.79 -31.04
N SER A 282 -2.76 -9.02 -32.35
CA SER A 282 -1.70 -9.33 -33.32
C SER A 282 -0.65 -8.22 -33.48
N HIS A 283 -1.00 -7.00 -33.07
CA HIS A 283 -0.16 -5.80 -33.10
C HIS A 283 0.40 -5.44 -31.71
N THR A 284 0.29 -6.31 -30.70
CA THR A 284 0.86 -6.03 -29.39
C THR A 284 2.36 -5.96 -29.52
N GLU A 285 2.92 -4.78 -29.29
CA GLU A 285 4.37 -4.62 -29.23
C GLU A 285 4.92 -5.43 -28.05
N PRO A 286 6.06 -6.13 -28.22
CA PRO A 286 6.72 -6.78 -27.10
C PRO A 286 7.04 -5.76 -26.01
N ILE A 287 7.03 -6.20 -24.74
CA ILE A 287 7.30 -5.35 -23.59
C ILE A 287 8.57 -4.53 -23.83
N PRO A 288 8.50 -3.19 -23.83
CA PRO A 288 9.69 -2.36 -23.98
C PRO A 288 10.67 -2.65 -22.85
N PHE A 289 11.96 -2.82 -23.18
CA PHE A 289 13.01 -3.10 -22.18
C PHE A 289 13.02 -2.09 -21.03
N TRP A 290 12.73 -0.82 -21.30
CA TRP A 290 12.64 0.21 -20.28
C TRP A 290 11.47 -0.02 -19.31
N LEU A 291 10.32 -0.51 -19.78
CA LEU A 291 9.12 -0.74 -18.96
C LEU A 291 9.39 -1.87 -17.98
N ALA A 292 9.92 -2.99 -18.48
CA ALA A 292 10.39 -4.09 -17.66
C ALA A 292 11.47 -3.63 -16.66
N GLY A 293 12.47 -2.88 -17.13
CA GLY A 293 13.55 -2.36 -16.30
C GLY A 293 13.05 -1.50 -15.14
N VAL A 294 12.16 -0.54 -15.40
CA VAL A 294 11.59 0.34 -14.37
C VAL A 294 10.73 -0.45 -13.39
N TYR A 295 9.83 -1.31 -13.87
CA TYR A 295 8.96 -2.09 -13.00
C TYR A 295 9.76 -3.02 -12.08
N LEU A 296 10.73 -3.76 -12.63
CA LEU A 296 11.59 -4.65 -11.85
C LEU A 296 12.49 -3.87 -10.89
N ALA A 297 13.01 -2.70 -11.28
CA ALA A 297 13.79 -1.85 -10.38
C ALA A 297 12.94 -1.35 -9.21
N CYS A 298 11.71 -0.87 -9.46
CA CYS A 298 10.81 -0.45 -8.39
C CYS A 298 10.41 -1.62 -7.48
N ASN A 299 10.15 -2.81 -8.04
CA ASN A 299 9.89 -4.01 -7.26
C ASN A 299 11.09 -4.40 -6.37
N LEU A 300 12.31 -4.32 -6.91
CA LEU A 300 13.55 -4.55 -6.14
C LEU A 300 13.68 -3.59 -4.96
N VAL A 301 13.44 -2.30 -5.21
CA VAL A 301 13.50 -1.27 -4.18
C VAL A 301 12.48 -1.56 -3.09
N LEU A 302 11.21 -1.75 -3.45
CA LEU A 302 10.14 -2.04 -2.49
C LEU A 302 10.41 -3.31 -1.68
N ASN A 303 10.90 -4.38 -2.32
CA ASN A 303 11.24 -5.60 -1.62
C ASN A 303 12.46 -5.39 -0.69
N SER A 304 13.47 -4.64 -1.14
CA SER A 304 14.65 -4.32 -0.32
C SER A 304 14.29 -3.46 0.90
N LEU A 305 13.33 -2.53 0.77
CA LEU A 305 12.80 -1.76 1.89
C LEU A 305 12.17 -2.68 2.95
N ASN A 306 11.43 -3.72 2.56
CA ASN A 306 10.88 -4.70 3.51
C ASN A 306 11.98 -5.41 4.31
N PHE A 307 13.07 -5.82 3.65
CA PHE A 307 14.24 -6.40 4.33
C PHE A 307 14.97 -5.39 5.21
N TYR A 308 15.09 -4.14 4.76
CA TYR A 308 15.68 -3.05 5.53
C TYR A 308 14.92 -2.80 6.84
N TRP A 309 13.59 -2.66 6.76
CA TRP A 309 12.72 -2.48 7.92
C TRP A 309 12.82 -3.69 8.88
N PHE A 310 12.85 -4.90 8.35
CA PHE A 310 13.05 -6.11 9.16
C PHE A 310 14.41 -6.11 9.87
N ALA A 311 15.48 -5.75 9.16
CA ALA A 311 16.81 -5.63 9.74
C ALA A 311 16.87 -4.57 10.83
N LYS A 312 16.18 -3.45 10.67
CA LYS A 312 16.05 -2.39 11.69
C LYS A 312 15.33 -2.87 12.94
N MET A 313 14.25 -3.62 12.80
CA MET A 313 13.58 -4.25 13.93
C MET A 313 14.54 -5.16 14.72
N ILE A 314 15.31 -6.01 14.03
CA ILE A 314 16.31 -6.88 14.68
C ILE A 314 17.45 -6.08 15.32
N GLU A 315 17.92 -5.00 14.68
CA GLU A 315 18.98 -4.14 15.19
C GLU A 315 18.57 -3.52 16.54
N THR A 316 17.34 -3.06 16.66
CA THR A 316 16.77 -2.51 17.90
C THR A 316 16.78 -3.55 19.03
N VAL A 317 16.40 -4.79 18.71
CA VAL A 317 16.49 -5.92 19.66
C VAL A 317 17.93 -6.21 20.05
N ARG A 318 18.85 -6.24 19.08
CA ARG A 318 20.27 -6.55 19.33
C ARG A 318 20.93 -5.49 20.21
N LYS A 319 20.65 -4.21 19.98
CA LYS A 319 21.16 -3.09 20.80
C LYS A 319 20.75 -3.22 22.27
N ARG A 320 19.56 -3.74 22.54
CA ARG A 320 19.11 -4.03 23.91
C ARG A 320 19.94 -5.11 24.60
N PHE A 321 20.36 -6.16 23.90
CA PHE A 321 21.25 -7.19 24.44
C PHE A 321 22.70 -6.73 24.58
N GLN A 322 23.13 -5.75 23.79
CA GLN A 322 24.46 -5.14 23.87
C GLN A 322 24.53 -3.99 24.89
N GLY A 323 23.38 -3.52 25.40
CA GLY A 323 23.25 -2.49 26.42
C GLY A 323 23.52 -2.97 27.85
N LYS A 324 24.82 -2.97 28.22
CA LYS A 324 25.48 -2.94 29.56
C LYS A 324 25.59 -4.22 30.41
N PRO A 325 26.85 -4.69 30.65
CA PRO A 325 27.38 -4.93 31.99
C PRO A 325 27.80 -3.59 32.63
N HIS A 326 27.29 -3.28 33.82
CA HIS A 326 27.54 -2.08 34.64
C HIS A 326 27.10 -0.72 34.06
N ASP A 327 25.93 -0.24 34.49
CA ASP A 327 25.81 1.10 35.09
C ASP A 327 24.70 1.02 36.14
N GLU A 328 25.10 1.10 37.42
CA GLU A 328 24.20 1.33 38.54
C GLU A 328 23.75 2.79 38.48
N PHE A 329 22.56 3.04 37.93
CA PHE A 329 21.78 4.23 38.24
C PHE A 329 20.59 3.83 39.12
N PRO A 330 20.18 4.69 40.09
CA PRO A 330 19.17 4.34 41.07
C PRO A 330 17.85 4.03 40.39
N ARG A 331 17.17 2.97 40.85
CA ARG A 331 15.85 2.53 40.39
C ARG A 331 14.86 3.69 40.30
N GLU A 332 14.62 4.16 39.09
CA GLU A 332 13.47 5.00 38.78
C GLU A 332 12.23 4.09 38.62
N LYS A 333 11.13 4.53 39.21
CA LYS A 333 9.90 3.76 39.51
C LYS A 333 9.32 3.03 38.28
N ASP A 334 9.07 1.73 38.43
CA ASP A 334 7.97 0.94 37.86
C ASP A 334 7.43 1.24 36.44
N HIS A 335 8.27 1.69 35.49
CA HIS A 335 7.97 1.47 34.09
C HIS A 335 8.26 0.00 33.76
N ARG A 336 7.20 -0.80 33.62
CA ARG A 336 7.26 -2.17 33.07
C ARG A 336 8.21 -2.14 31.87
N ARG A 337 9.32 -2.90 31.93
CA ARG A 337 10.29 -3.00 30.82
C ARG A 337 9.51 -3.27 29.54
N THR A 338 9.54 -2.33 28.60
CA THR A 338 8.86 -2.42 27.30
C THR A 338 9.23 -3.76 26.66
N SER A 339 8.23 -4.45 26.10
CA SER A 339 8.50 -5.75 25.49
C SER A 339 9.35 -5.57 24.23
N MET A 340 10.19 -6.56 23.93
CA MET A 340 10.97 -6.60 22.69
C MET A 340 10.06 -6.46 21.46
N ILE A 341 8.87 -7.09 21.52
CA ILE A 341 7.86 -7.02 20.47
C ILE A 341 7.32 -5.60 20.29
N GLU A 342 7.10 -4.89 21.39
CA GLU A 342 6.57 -3.52 21.35
C GLU A 342 7.59 -2.57 20.75
N GLU A 343 8.87 -2.69 21.14
CA GLU A 343 9.97 -1.89 20.59
C GLU A 343 10.17 -2.11 19.08
N MET A 344 10.13 -3.37 18.63
CA MET A 344 10.22 -3.69 17.20
C MET A 344 9.07 -3.08 16.40
N ALA A 345 7.84 -3.20 16.90
CA ALA A 345 6.66 -2.67 16.26
C ALA A 345 6.68 -1.14 16.19
N THR A 346 7.09 -0.48 17.28
CA THR A 346 7.23 0.97 17.32
C THR A 346 8.35 1.45 16.40
N GLU A 347 9.49 0.75 16.30
CA GLU A 347 10.56 1.11 15.36
C GLU A 347 10.12 0.94 13.90
N LEU A 348 9.40 -0.15 13.61
CA LEU A 348 8.83 -0.37 12.29
C LEU A 348 7.91 0.78 11.86
N ASP A 349 7.10 1.30 12.78
CA ASP A 349 6.19 2.42 12.51
C ASP A 349 6.93 3.70 12.12
N TYR A 350 8.00 4.06 12.85
CA TYR A 350 8.81 5.23 12.52
C TYR A 350 9.46 5.12 11.14
N GLU A 351 9.88 3.93 10.73
CA GLU A 351 10.52 3.68 9.44
C GLU A 351 9.55 3.58 8.25
N THR A 352 8.27 3.28 8.52
CA THR A 352 7.28 2.99 7.47
C THR A 352 6.20 4.06 7.32
N LEU A 353 5.81 4.74 8.40
CA LEU A 353 4.65 5.63 8.40
C LEU A 353 4.84 6.93 9.19
N SER A 354 5.34 6.88 10.44
CA SER A 354 5.45 8.08 11.28
C SER A 354 6.61 9.02 10.92
N GLY A 355 7.62 8.54 10.18
CA GLY A 355 8.85 9.24 9.88
C GLY A 355 9.81 9.34 11.08
N PRO A 356 10.98 9.99 10.94
CA PRO A 356 12.00 10.05 11.99
C PRO A 356 11.47 10.62 13.32
N LYS A 357 12.01 10.12 14.45
CA LYS A 357 11.71 10.66 15.79
C LYS A 357 12.11 12.14 15.85
N THR A 358 11.25 12.94 16.47
CA THR A 358 11.52 14.35 16.78
C THR A 358 12.74 14.46 17.69
N PRO A 359 13.69 15.37 17.43
CA PRO A 359 14.67 15.75 18.43
C PRO A 359 13.92 16.28 19.67
N PRO A 360 14.33 15.93 20.90
CA PRO A 360 13.60 16.28 22.14
C PRO A 360 13.38 17.79 22.38
N GLY A 361 14.01 18.67 21.58
CA GLY A 361 13.84 20.12 21.66
C GLY A 361 12.61 20.69 20.94
N GLU A 362 12.07 20.03 19.91
CA GLU A 362 10.94 20.57 19.12
C GLU A 362 9.57 20.27 19.74
N GLU A 363 9.42 19.19 20.50
CA GLU A 363 8.14 18.85 21.17
C GLU A 363 7.72 19.87 22.23
N ASN A 364 8.70 20.50 22.90
CA ASN A 364 8.45 21.48 23.95
C ASN A 364 8.00 22.85 23.40
N VAL A 365 8.34 23.20 22.15
CA VAL A 365 8.00 24.49 21.55
C VAL A 365 6.53 24.51 21.10
N ASP A 366 6.02 23.41 20.55
CA ASP A 366 4.61 23.29 20.16
C ASP A 366 3.66 23.19 21.38
N ALA A 367 4.10 22.54 22.46
CA ALA A 367 3.32 22.45 23.70
C ALA A 367 3.23 23.81 24.43
N THR A 368 4.30 24.60 24.42
CA THR A 368 4.31 25.96 25.01
C THR A 368 3.55 26.97 24.15
N ALA A 369 3.59 26.87 22.82
CA ALA A 369 2.81 27.73 21.92
C ALA A 369 1.29 27.51 22.03
N SER A 370 0.84 26.31 22.40
CA SER A 370 -0.57 26.01 22.68
C SER A 370 -1.03 26.49 24.07
N SER A 371 -0.10 26.78 24.98
CA SER A 371 -0.38 27.18 26.38
C SER A 371 -0.39 28.70 26.59
N THR A 372 0.01 29.51 25.63
CA THR A 372 0.15 30.98 25.77
C THR A 372 -1.05 31.78 25.26
N ALA A 373 -2.21 31.15 25.04
CA ALA A 373 -3.46 31.86 24.81
C ALA A 373 -3.97 32.52 26.11
N VAL A 374 -3.49 33.74 26.37
CA VAL A 374 -4.02 34.87 27.18
C VAL A 374 -4.59 34.55 28.58
N PRO A 375 -3.98 35.05 29.68
CA PRO A 375 -4.70 35.23 30.94
C PRO A 375 -5.61 36.46 30.81
N ASP A 376 -6.92 36.23 30.84
CA ASP A 376 -7.90 37.30 30.90
C ASP A 376 -7.77 38.01 32.26
N GLY A 377 -7.38 39.27 32.21
CA GLY A 377 -7.19 40.11 33.38
C GLY A 377 -8.54 40.61 33.88
N SER A 378 -8.95 40.16 35.06
CA SER A 378 -9.95 40.88 35.86
C SER A 378 -9.35 41.26 37.20
N ASP A 379 -8.90 42.51 37.25
CA ASP A 379 -8.67 43.28 38.47
C ASP A 379 -9.93 43.28 39.35
N GLY A 380 -9.75 43.03 40.64
CA GLY A 380 -10.84 42.93 41.62
C GLY A 380 -10.38 43.15 43.05
N LEU A 381 -9.85 44.35 43.31
CA LEU A 381 -9.84 45.09 44.58
C LEU A 381 -9.95 44.29 45.90
N LYS A 382 -8.81 44.17 46.59
CA LYS A 382 -8.78 44.09 48.05
C LYS A 382 -9.19 45.44 48.65
N ARG A 383 -10.20 45.45 49.51
CA ARG A 383 -10.31 46.43 50.60
C ARG A 383 -10.68 45.72 51.90
N ARG A 384 -10.10 46.28 52.97
CA ARG A 384 -10.10 45.88 54.38
C ARG A 384 -11.43 45.45 54.95
#